data_AF-A0A8T7IST2-F1
#
_entry.id   AF-A0A8T7IST2-F1
#
_cell.length_a   1.000
_cell.length_b   1.000
_cell.length_c   1.000
_cell.angle_alpha   90.00
_cell.angle_beta   90.00
_cell.angle_gamma   90.00
#
_symmetry.space_group_name_H-M   'P 1'
#
loop_
_entity.id
_entity.type
_entity.pdbx_description
1 polymer ?
#
loop_
_entity_poly.entity_id
_entity_poly.type
_entity_poly.pdbx_seq_one_letter_code
_entity_poly.pdbx_strand_id
1 'polypeptide(L)'
;MKQKPLSSLDALFIGAMIIFFIGGAIWAFGADSLAGATQVALFFSAIFTGLIGLKNGIQWDDIEDTIVATVGRAVMPLIIFLAVGCLIATMMLSGAVPTLLYVGLGLLSPALFYPLACLLTALVALCTGSSWTTAATIGVALMGVAMGFDLSLPIAAGAVISGAYFGDKMSPLSETTNLASAMGGSDLFAHIRHMSWVSGPSFLISLVAFFAIGLMADLPENLGEQIANFQ
;
A
#
# COMPACT_ATOMS: atom_id res chain seq x y z
N MET A 1 21.68 -29.11 6.22
CA MET A 1 21.60 -29.36 7.68
C MET A 1 20.18 -29.03 8.13
N LYS A 2 19.56 -29.81 9.03
CA LYS A 2 18.19 -29.56 9.50
C LYS A 2 18.14 -28.21 10.22
N GLN A 3 17.62 -27.18 9.57
CA GLN A 3 17.31 -25.92 10.22
C GLN A 3 16.34 -26.22 11.37
N LYS A 4 16.72 -25.88 12.61
CA LYS A 4 15.80 -25.96 13.73
C LYS A 4 14.65 -25.00 13.41
N PRO A 5 13.38 -25.43 13.43
CA PRO A 5 12.28 -24.48 13.29
C PRO A 5 12.44 -23.45 14.40
N LEU A 6 12.36 -22.16 14.03
CA LEU A 6 12.34 -21.06 14.98
C LEU A 6 11.35 -21.39 16.09
N SER A 7 11.80 -21.33 17.34
CA SER A 7 10.91 -21.49 18.48
C SER A 7 9.80 -20.45 18.37
N SER A 8 8.54 -20.84 18.63
CA SER A 8 7.40 -19.91 18.59
C SER A 8 7.63 -18.69 19.48
N LEU A 9 8.47 -18.82 20.51
CA LEU A 9 8.89 -17.75 21.41
C LEU A 9 9.84 -16.74 20.72
N ASP A 10 10.78 -17.21 19.90
CA ASP A 10 11.71 -16.34 19.16
C ASP A 10 10.95 -15.54 18.09
N ALA A 11 9.97 -16.16 17.40
CA ALA A 11 9.12 -15.47 16.43
C ALA A 11 8.23 -14.39 17.08
N LEU A 12 7.64 -14.70 18.24
CA LEU A 12 6.87 -13.73 19.01
C LEU A 12 7.75 -12.57 19.48
N PHE A 13 8.97 -12.88 19.93
CA PHE A 13 9.92 -11.86 20.37
C PHE A 13 10.30 -10.93 19.22
N ILE A 14 10.64 -11.45 18.03
CA ILE A 14 10.93 -10.64 16.83
C ILE A 14 9.74 -9.72 16.51
N GLY A 15 8.52 -10.25 16.48
CA GLY A 15 7.31 -9.47 16.21
C GLY A 15 7.08 -8.35 17.23
N ALA A 16 7.19 -8.66 18.53
CA ALA A 16 7.07 -7.68 19.60
C ALA A 16 8.14 -6.58 19.50
N MET A 17 9.36 -6.95 19.10
CA MET A 17 10.46 -6.01 18.96
C MET A 17 10.23 -5.04 17.79
N ILE A 18 9.75 -5.53 16.64
CA ILE A 18 9.41 -4.68 15.48
C ILE A 18 8.33 -3.67 15.87
N ILE A 19 7.27 -4.14 16.56
CA ILE A 19 6.20 -3.26 17.05
C ILE A 19 6.74 -2.23 18.04
N PHE A 20 7.63 -2.63 18.94
CA PHE A 20 8.24 -1.72 19.91
C PHE A 20 9.09 -0.63 19.22
N PHE A 21 9.95 -1.00 18.27
CA PHE A 21 10.82 -0.03 17.59
C PHE A 21 10.04 0.89 16.65
N ILE A 22 9.15 0.35 15.81
CA ILE A 22 8.34 1.18 14.89
C ILE A 22 7.33 2.01 15.69
N GLY A 23 6.63 1.40 16.64
CA GLY A 23 5.67 2.09 17.50
C GLY A 23 6.33 3.19 18.33
N GLY A 24 7.53 2.92 18.86
CA GLY A 24 8.34 3.91 19.58
C GLY A 24 8.78 5.08 18.68
N ALA A 25 9.20 4.79 17.43
CA ALA A 25 9.57 5.82 16.46
C ALA A 25 8.36 6.71 16.10
N ILE A 26 7.19 6.13 15.86
CA ILE A 26 5.96 6.88 15.57
C ILE A 26 5.50 7.66 16.81
N TRP A 27 5.59 7.08 18.01
CA TRP A 27 5.19 7.76 19.24
C TRP A 27 6.08 8.98 19.54
N ALA A 28 7.39 8.87 19.30
CA ALA A 28 8.34 9.95 19.56
C ALA A 28 8.32 11.05 18.49
N PHE A 29 8.15 10.70 17.21
CA PHE A 29 8.33 11.62 16.09
C PHE A 29 7.05 11.87 15.27
N GLY A 30 5.93 11.19 15.56
CA GLY A 30 4.68 11.36 14.83
C GLY A 30 4.83 11.11 13.33
N ALA A 31 4.32 12.03 12.52
CA ALA A 31 4.42 11.97 11.05
C ALA A 31 5.87 12.11 10.55
N ASP A 32 6.73 12.83 11.29
CA ASP A 32 8.14 13.01 10.94
C ASP A 32 8.96 11.73 11.11
N SER A 33 8.38 10.68 11.72
CA SER A 33 9.02 9.37 11.81
C SER A 33 9.42 8.79 10.45
N LEU A 34 8.67 9.13 9.39
CA LEU A 34 8.97 8.72 8.01
C LEU A 34 10.26 9.35 7.44
N ALA A 35 10.72 10.48 7.99
CA ALA A 35 11.90 11.19 7.50
C ALA A 35 13.22 10.50 7.87
N GLY A 36 13.20 9.49 8.75
CA GLY A 36 14.40 8.72 9.09
C GLY A 36 14.26 7.82 10.31
N ALA A 37 13.42 8.19 11.28
CA ALA A 37 13.30 7.45 12.54
C ALA A 37 12.80 6.01 12.32
N THR A 38 11.85 5.80 11.41
CA THR A 38 11.33 4.48 11.08
C THR A 38 12.38 3.61 10.38
N GLN A 39 13.23 4.19 9.53
CA GLN A 39 14.33 3.49 8.85
C GLN A 39 15.38 3.02 9.89
N VAL A 40 15.71 3.89 10.85
CA VAL A 40 16.60 3.53 11.97
C VAL A 40 15.97 2.44 12.84
N ALA A 41 14.68 2.54 13.17
CA ALA A 41 13.94 1.54 13.93
C ALA A 41 13.93 0.14 13.24
N LEU A 42 13.72 0.12 11.93
CA LEU A 42 13.79 -1.10 11.11
C LEU A 42 15.21 -1.67 11.07
N PHE A 43 16.24 -0.82 10.97
CA PHE A 43 17.63 -1.25 10.99
C PHE A 43 18.01 -1.94 12.30
N PHE A 44 17.63 -1.36 13.45
CA PHE A 44 17.80 -2.02 14.74
C PHE A 44 17.03 -3.34 14.80
N SER A 45 15.78 -3.35 14.35
CA SER A 45 14.97 -4.57 14.31
C SER A 45 15.64 -5.69 13.49
N ALA A 46 16.27 -5.36 12.37
CA ALA A 46 17.02 -6.29 11.55
C ALA A 46 18.26 -6.85 12.26
N ILE A 47 19.03 -6.01 12.98
CA ILE A 47 20.20 -6.45 13.76
C ILE A 47 19.79 -7.51 14.78
N PHE A 48 18.78 -7.22 15.60
CA PHE A 48 18.32 -8.16 16.62
C PHE A 48 17.72 -9.44 16.02
N THR A 49 17.00 -9.33 14.90
CA THR A 49 16.49 -10.50 14.16
C THR A 49 17.65 -11.37 13.67
N GLY A 50 18.72 -10.77 13.14
CA GLY A 50 19.95 -11.47 12.74
C GLY A 50 20.62 -12.17 13.92
N LEU A 51 20.73 -11.51 15.09
CA LEU A 51 21.29 -12.11 16.31
C LEU A 51 20.48 -13.33 16.79
N ILE A 52 19.15 -13.26 16.71
CA ILE A 52 18.26 -14.38 17.04
C ILE A 52 18.41 -15.52 16.03
N GLY A 53 18.62 -15.21 14.75
CA GLY A 53 18.96 -16.19 13.71
C GLY A 53 20.25 -16.94 14.03
N LEU A 54 21.32 -16.20 14.36
CA LEU A 54 22.61 -16.77 14.77
C LEU A 54 22.49 -17.65 16.02
N LYS A 55 21.75 -17.19 17.04
CA LYS A 55 21.44 -17.97 18.27
C LYS A 55 20.75 -19.30 17.93
N ASN A 56 19.90 -19.33 16.91
CA ASN A 56 19.18 -20.52 16.47
C ASN A 56 19.99 -21.42 15.52
N GLY A 57 21.25 -21.08 15.26
CA GLY A 57 22.17 -21.89 14.44
C GLY A 57 22.02 -21.65 12.94
N ILE A 58 21.38 -20.55 12.51
CA ILE A 58 21.44 -20.09 11.12
C ILE A 58 22.85 -19.55 10.88
N GLN A 59 23.49 -19.95 9.78
CA GLN A 59 24.82 -19.45 9.46
C GLN A 59 24.75 -18.00 8.99
N TRP A 60 25.82 -17.24 9.22
CA TRP A 60 25.89 -15.86 8.75
C TRP A 60 25.71 -15.76 7.23
N ASP A 61 26.33 -16.68 6.49
CA ASP A 61 26.25 -16.73 5.02
C ASP A 61 24.78 -16.90 4.55
N ASP A 62 24.00 -17.74 5.22
CA ASP A 62 22.56 -17.92 4.91
C ASP A 62 21.75 -16.62 5.17
N ILE A 63 22.10 -15.87 6.23
CA ILE A 63 21.46 -14.59 6.56
C ILE A 63 21.82 -13.55 5.50
N GLU A 64 23.08 -13.47 5.11
CA GLU A 64 23.58 -12.55 4.09
C GLU A 64 22.93 -12.81 2.73
N ASP A 65 22.89 -14.07 2.29
CA ASP A 65 22.23 -14.48 1.05
C ASP A 65 20.75 -14.08 1.04
N THR A 66 20.06 -14.26 2.18
CA THR A 66 18.65 -13.86 2.33
C THR A 66 18.48 -12.34 2.25
N ILE A 67 19.39 -11.57 2.84
CA ILE A 67 19.38 -10.10 2.75
C ILE A 67 19.54 -9.67 1.28
N VAL A 68 20.54 -10.20 0.57
CA VAL A 68 20.80 -9.86 -0.84
C VAL A 68 19.60 -10.23 -1.71
N ALA A 69 19.03 -11.42 -1.54
CA ALA A 69 17.84 -11.85 -2.26
C ALA A 69 16.63 -10.93 -2.00
N THR A 70 16.45 -10.49 -0.75
CA THR A 70 15.34 -9.59 -0.36
C THR A 70 15.52 -8.19 -0.95
N VAL A 71 16.74 -7.65 -0.92
CA VAL A 71 17.06 -6.36 -1.57
C VAL A 71 16.78 -6.44 -3.06
N GLY A 72 17.19 -7.53 -3.73
CA GLY A 72 16.90 -7.74 -5.15
C GLY A 72 15.41 -7.70 -5.49
N ARG A 73 14.55 -8.23 -4.62
CA ARG A 73 13.09 -8.17 -4.79
C ARG A 73 12.53 -6.75 -4.61
N ALA A 74 13.14 -5.94 -3.73
CA ALA A 74 12.71 -4.57 -3.46
C ALA A 74 13.07 -3.58 -4.59
N VAL A 75 14.05 -3.91 -5.43
CA VAL A 75 14.46 -3.06 -6.57
C VAL A 75 13.31 -2.84 -7.57
N MET A 76 12.48 -3.85 -7.82
CA MET A 76 11.40 -3.75 -8.80
C MET A 76 10.34 -2.72 -8.40
N PRO A 77 9.73 -2.77 -7.19
CA PRO A 77 8.86 -1.69 -6.72
C PRO A 77 9.52 -0.32 -6.71
N LEU A 78 10.81 -0.22 -6.35
CA LEU A 78 11.54 1.05 -6.32
C LEU A 78 11.61 1.71 -7.69
N ILE A 79 11.97 0.97 -8.73
CA ILE A 79 12.03 1.47 -10.11
C ILE A 79 10.65 1.91 -10.59
N ILE A 80 9.60 1.15 -10.23
CA ILE A 80 8.22 1.52 -10.58
C ILE A 80 7.84 2.85 -9.90
N PHE A 81 8.08 3.01 -8.59
CA PHE A 81 7.77 4.27 -7.90
C PHE A 81 8.54 5.46 -8.47
N LEU A 82 9.80 5.27 -8.88
CA LEU A 82 10.59 6.30 -9.55
C LEU A 82 9.97 6.69 -10.89
N ALA A 83 9.68 5.71 -11.76
CA ALA A 83 9.08 5.95 -13.06
C ALA A 83 7.71 6.66 -12.95
N VAL A 84 6.95 6.30 -11.93
CA VAL A 84 5.66 6.90 -11.62
C VAL A 84 5.80 8.35 -11.14
N GLY A 85 6.79 8.63 -10.28
CA GLY A 85 7.12 10.02 -9.91
C GLY A 85 7.42 10.88 -11.13
N CYS A 86 8.22 10.35 -12.07
CA CYS A 86 8.49 11.02 -13.35
C CYS A 86 7.23 11.18 -14.22
N LEU A 87 6.36 10.16 -14.25
CA LEU A 87 5.10 10.20 -14.99
C LEU A 87 4.18 11.32 -14.48
N ILE A 88 3.94 11.41 -13.16
CA ILE A 88 3.11 12.48 -12.58
C ILE A 88 3.71 13.84 -12.90
N ALA A 89 5.02 14.02 -12.68
CA ALA A 89 5.69 15.29 -12.95
C ALA A 89 5.49 15.72 -14.41
N THR A 90 5.61 14.77 -15.36
CA THR A 90 5.39 15.03 -16.79
C THR A 90 3.92 15.32 -17.10
N MET A 91 2.97 14.63 -16.47
CA MET A 91 1.54 14.88 -16.67
C MET A 91 1.08 16.22 -16.06
N MET A 92 1.72 16.66 -14.97
CA MET A 92 1.52 17.99 -14.40
C MET A 92 2.06 19.07 -15.35
N LEU A 93 3.30 18.91 -15.85
CA LEU A 93 3.93 19.86 -16.78
C LEU A 93 3.21 19.95 -18.13
N SER A 94 2.71 18.84 -18.65
CA SER A 94 1.99 18.80 -19.93
C SER A 94 0.55 19.33 -19.85
N GLY A 95 0.07 19.69 -18.65
CA GLY A 95 -1.31 20.11 -18.44
C GLY A 95 -2.31 18.96 -18.54
N ALA A 96 -1.89 17.71 -18.74
CA ALA A 96 -2.78 16.56 -18.86
C ALA A 96 -3.54 16.30 -17.55
N VAL A 97 -2.85 16.35 -16.39
CA VAL A 97 -3.51 16.26 -15.08
C VAL A 97 -4.43 17.48 -14.85
N PRO A 98 -3.98 18.74 -15.01
CA PRO A 98 -4.85 19.93 -14.99
C PRO A 98 -6.10 19.84 -15.89
N THR A 99 -5.97 19.27 -17.08
CA THR A 99 -7.09 19.10 -18.03
C THR A 99 -8.05 18.00 -17.58
N LEU A 100 -7.52 16.86 -17.11
CA LEU A 100 -8.31 15.79 -16.49
C LEU A 100 -9.10 16.28 -15.28
N LEU A 101 -8.53 17.22 -14.52
CA LEU A 101 -9.19 17.87 -13.41
C LEU A 101 -10.32 18.78 -13.90
N TYR A 102 -10.04 19.69 -14.84
CA TYR A 102 -11.05 20.58 -15.42
C TYR A 102 -12.25 19.83 -16.01
N VAL A 103 -11.99 18.74 -16.75
CA VAL A 103 -13.04 17.89 -17.34
C VAL A 103 -13.71 17.01 -16.27
N GLY A 104 -12.94 16.49 -15.31
CA GLY A 104 -13.42 15.67 -14.21
C GLY A 104 -14.39 16.42 -13.29
N LEU A 105 -14.18 17.71 -13.07
CA LEU A 105 -15.08 18.60 -12.35
C LEU A 105 -16.46 18.77 -12.99
N GLY A 106 -16.57 18.55 -14.30
CA GLY A 106 -17.84 18.56 -15.02
C GLY A 106 -18.58 17.22 -15.02
N LEU A 107 -17.88 16.09 -14.77
CA LEU A 107 -18.41 14.73 -14.95
C LEU A 107 -18.48 13.91 -13.65
N LEU A 108 -17.59 14.16 -12.70
CA LEU A 108 -17.47 13.40 -11.45
C LEU A 108 -17.82 14.31 -10.29
N SER A 109 -18.84 13.95 -9.51
CA SER A 109 -19.04 14.55 -8.19
C SER A 109 -17.85 14.17 -7.30
N PRO A 110 -17.09 15.11 -6.73
CA PRO A 110 -15.95 14.78 -5.88
C PRO A 110 -16.35 13.98 -4.63
N ALA A 111 -17.62 14.03 -4.24
CA ALA A 111 -18.18 13.19 -3.20
C ALA A 111 -18.10 11.68 -3.50
N LEU A 112 -17.99 11.30 -4.78
CA LEU A 112 -17.82 9.91 -5.20
C LEU A 112 -16.35 9.52 -5.43
N PHE A 113 -15.41 10.46 -5.33
CA PHE A 113 -14.01 10.19 -5.66
C PHE A 113 -13.41 9.07 -4.81
N TYR A 114 -13.46 9.19 -3.47
CA TYR A 114 -12.87 8.19 -2.57
C TYR A 114 -13.44 6.77 -2.73
N PRO A 115 -14.76 6.54 -2.76
CA PRO A 115 -15.29 5.19 -2.96
C PRO A 115 -14.99 4.65 -4.37
N LEU A 116 -14.98 5.49 -5.40
CA LEU A 116 -14.61 5.07 -6.76
C LEU A 116 -13.12 4.72 -6.88
N ALA A 117 -12.24 5.50 -6.24
CA ALA A 117 -10.81 5.20 -6.19
C ALA A 117 -10.57 3.82 -5.56
N CYS A 118 -11.26 3.53 -4.46
CA CYS A 118 -11.22 2.22 -3.78
C CYS A 118 -11.76 1.08 -4.67
N LEU A 119 -12.87 1.27 -5.37
CA LEU A 119 -13.43 0.27 -6.29
C LEU A 119 -12.53 0.00 -7.50
N LEU A 120 -12.00 1.06 -8.12
CA LEU A 120 -11.15 0.96 -9.30
C LEU A 120 -9.85 0.23 -8.97
N THR A 121 -9.19 0.56 -7.85
CA THR A 121 -7.99 -0.15 -7.43
C THR A 121 -8.27 -1.59 -7.02
N ALA A 122 -9.44 -1.88 -6.43
CA ALA A 122 -9.86 -3.27 -6.19
C ALA A 122 -10.01 -4.07 -7.48
N LEU A 123 -10.66 -3.50 -8.50
CA LEU A 123 -10.86 -4.19 -9.77
C LEU A 123 -9.52 -4.44 -10.49
N VAL A 124 -8.67 -3.42 -10.58
CA VAL A 124 -7.35 -3.53 -11.23
C VAL A 124 -6.45 -4.52 -10.49
N ALA A 125 -6.44 -4.51 -9.15
CA ALA A 125 -5.66 -5.46 -8.37
C ALA A 125 -6.19 -6.89 -8.49
N LEU A 126 -7.51 -7.08 -8.62
CA LEU A 126 -8.10 -8.39 -8.86
C LEU A 126 -7.66 -8.96 -10.22
N CYS A 127 -7.60 -8.12 -11.26
CA CYS A 127 -7.12 -8.51 -12.59
C CYS A 127 -5.59 -8.70 -12.65
N THR A 128 -4.83 -7.87 -11.92
CA THR A 128 -3.36 -7.87 -11.98
C THR A 128 -2.75 -8.90 -11.03
N GLY A 129 -3.43 -9.22 -9.91
CA GLY A 129 -2.91 -10.09 -8.86
C GLY A 129 -1.77 -9.46 -8.05
N SER A 130 -1.68 -8.12 -7.99
CA SER A 130 -0.63 -7.42 -7.28
C SER A 130 -1.11 -6.07 -6.75
N SER A 131 -1.09 -5.91 -5.43
CA SER A 131 -1.39 -4.66 -4.73
C SER A 131 -0.35 -3.57 -5.04
N TRP A 132 0.94 -3.93 -5.08
CA TRP A 132 2.03 -2.99 -5.37
C TRP A 132 1.96 -2.42 -6.79
N THR A 133 1.73 -3.27 -7.80
CA THR A 133 1.60 -2.84 -9.19
C THR A 133 0.36 -1.94 -9.36
N THR A 134 -0.73 -2.28 -8.69
CA THR A 134 -1.97 -1.49 -8.77
C THR A 134 -1.84 -0.13 -8.10
N ALA A 135 -1.28 -0.10 -6.89
CA ALA A 135 -1.01 1.14 -6.18
C ALA A 135 -0.09 2.04 -7.02
N ALA A 136 0.96 1.47 -7.63
CA ALA A 136 1.92 2.25 -8.40
C ALA A 136 1.39 2.75 -9.75
N THR A 137 0.46 2.04 -10.40
CA THR A 137 -0.07 2.45 -11.72
C THR A 137 -1.28 3.37 -11.58
N ILE A 138 -2.47 2.79 -11.46
CA ILE A 138 -3.72 3.56 -11.37
C ILE A 138 -3.84 4.27 -10.02
N GLY A 139 -3.30 3.69 -8.94
CA GLY A 139 -3.35 4.30 -7.61
C GLY A 139 -2.67 5.66 -7.58
N VAL A 140 -1.47 5.77 -8.15
CA VAL A 140 -0.76 7.05 -8.21
C VAL A 140 -1.38 8.03 -9.19
N ALA A 141 -1.95 7.57 -10.31
CA ALA A 141 -2.76 8.43 -11.17
C ALA A 141 -3.95 9.05 -10.40
N LEU A 142 -4.63 8.24 -9.58
CA LEU A 142 -5.70 8.70 -8.70
C LEU A 142 -5.20 9.67 -7.62
N MET A 143 -3.98 9.49 -7.09
CA MET A 143 -3.37 10.47 -6.19
C MET A 143 -3.15 11.84 -6.87
N GLY A 144 -2.76 11.86 -8.15
CA GLY A 144 -2.67 13.08 -8.93
C GLY A 144 -4.03 13.77 -9.13
N VAL A 145 -5.09 12.98 -9.34
CA VAL A 145 -6.47 13.50 -9.41
C VAL A 145 -6.94 14.06 -8.07
N ALA A 146 -6.65 13.36 -6.96
CA ALA A 146 -6.99 13.82 -5.61
C ALA A 146 -6.32 15.17 -5.30
N MET A 147 -5.04 15.33 -5.66
CA MET A 147 -4.29 16.58 -5.49
C MET A 147 -4.96 17.74 -6.22
N GLY A 148 -5.49 17.49 -7.41
CA GLY A 148 -6.11 18.54 -8.20
C GLY A 148 -7.56 18.87 -7.87
N PHE A 149 -8.28 17.97 -7.20
CA PHE A 149 -9.57 18.29 -6.58
C PHE A 149 -9.40 18.91 -5.18
N ASP A 150 -8.16 19.17 -4.76
CA ASP A 150 -7.80 19.61 -3.40
C ASP A 150 -8.39 18.69 -2.32
N LEU A 151 -8.50 17.40 -2.65
CA LEU A 151 -8.99 16.37 -1.75
C LEU A 151 -7.87 15.90 -0.83
N SER A 152 -8.23 15.51 0.40
CA SER A 152 -7.29 14.97 1.37
C SER A 152 -6.49 13.79 0.80
N LEU A 153 -5.19 14.02 0.54
CA LEU A 153 -4.26 13.02 0.02
C LEU A 153 -4.14 11.80 0.95
N PRO A 154 -4.10 11.93 2.29
CA PRO A 154 -4.11 10.77 3.18
C PRO A 154 -5.34 9.87 2.99
N ILE A 155 -6.52 10.47 2.78
CA ILE A 155 -7.77 9.71 2.57
C ILE A 155 -7.76 9.05 1.19
N ALA A 156 -7.31 9.77 0.16
CA ALA A 156 -7.13 9.21 -1.18
C ALA A 156 -6.16 8.01 -1.18
N ALA A 157 -5.02 8.14 -0.49
CA ALA A 157 -4.06 7.06 -0.33
C ALA A 157 -4.68 5.87 0.40
N GLY A 158 -5.45 6.13 1.47
CA GLY A 158 -6.21 5.10 2.19
C GLY A 158 -7.21 4.36 1.30
N ALA A 159 -7.94 5.08 0.44
CA ALA A 159 -8.87 4.49 -0.53
C ALA A 159 -8.16 3.63 -1.58
N VAL A 160 -7.07 4.15 -2.16
CA VAL A 160 -6.25 3.43 -3.15
C VAL A 160 -5.70 2.14 -2.56
N ILE A 161 -5.10 2.20 -1.36
CA ILE A 161 -4.51 1.06 -0.67
C ILE A 161 -5.57 0.04 -0.29
N SER A 162 -6.72 0.48 0.25
CA SER A 162 -7.81 -0.42 0.66
C SER A 162 -8.30 -1.28 -0.51
N GLY A 163 -8.51 -0.66 -1.68
CA GLY A 163 -8.88 -1.39 -2.87
C GLY A 163 -7.78 -2.29 -3.40
N ALA A 164 -6.54 -1.77 -3.52
CA ALA A 164 -5.42 -2.54 -4.04
C ALA A 164 -5.16 -3.83 -3.24
N TYR A 165 -5.21 -3.75 -1.90
CA TYR A 165 -5.03 -4.92 -1.03
C TYR A 165 -6.22 -5.87 -1.06
N PHE A 166 -7.45 -5.36 -1.15
CA PHE A 166 -8.63 -6.21 -1.30
C PHE A 166 -8.57 -7.00 -2.60
N GLY A 167 -8.30 -6.35 -3.73
CA GLY A 167 -8.25 -7.00 -5.03
C GLY A 167 -7.14 -8.06 -5.13
N ASP A 168 -5.94 -7.75 -4.62
CA ASP A 168 -4.80 -8.68 -4.58
C ASP A 168 -5.16 -9.96 -3.80
N LYS A 169 -5.76 -9.79 -2.61
CA LYS A 169 -6.17 -10.90 -1.74
C LYS A 169 -7.29 -11.76 -2.32
N MET A 170 -8.11 -11.19 -3.21
CA MET A 170 -9.22 -11.89 -3.87
C MET A 170 -8.81 -12.45 -5.25
N SER A 171 -7.60 -12.17 -5.73
CA SER A 171 -7.14 -12.58 -7.05
C SER A 171 -6.57 -14.00 -7.03
N PRO A 172 -7.03 -14.91 -7.91
CA PRO A 172 -6.39 -16.21 -8.10
C PRO A 172 -5.02 -16.10 -8.80
N LEU A 173 -4.70 -14.94 -9.37
CA LEU A 173 -3.43 -14.64 -10.03
C LEU A 173 -2.36 -14.16 -9.05
N SER A 174 -2.76 -13.79 -7.82
CA SER A 174 -1.83 -13.27 -6.82
C SER A 174 -0.92 -14.36 -6.28
N GLU A 175 0.38 -14.10 -6.32
CA GLU A 175 1.41 -14.97 -5.75
C GLU A 175 1.24 -15.10 -4.24
N THR A 176 0.89 -14.02 -3.55
CA THR A 176 0.66 -14.05 -2.10
C THR A 176 -0.55 -14.89 -1.72
N THR A 177 -1.65 -14.79 -2.48
CA THR A 177 -2.85 -15.61 -2.28
C THR A 177 -2.59 -17.08 -2.59
N ASN A 178 -1.87 -17.35 -3.68
CA ASN A 178 -1.52 -18.71 -4.09
C ASN A 178 -0.59 -19.39 -3.07
N LEU A 179 0.48 -18.69 -2.66
CA LEU A 179 1.41 -19.14 -1.64
C LEU A 179 0.73 -19.36 -0.29
N ALA A 180 -0.14 -18.44 0.15
CA ALA A 180 -0.88 -18.57 1.39
C ALA A 180 -1.79 -19.82 1.41
N SER A 181 -2.47 -20.10 0.29
CA SER A 181 -3.32 -21.29 0.16
C SER A 181 -2.50 -22.59 0.19
N ALA A 182 -1.35 -22.61 -0.48
CA ALA A 182 -0.44 -23.75 -0.52
C ALA A 182 0.17 -24.05 0.85
N MET A 183 0.63 -23.01 1.57
CA MET A 183 1.17 -23.14 2.92
C MET A 183 0.11 -23.57 3.94
N GLY A 184 -1.14 -23.14 3.74
CA GLY A 184 -2.29 -23.55 4.56
C GLY A 184 -2.83 -24.95 4.26
N GLY A 185 -2.30 -25.63 3.22
CA GLY A 185 -2.78 -26.95 2.79
C GLY A 185 -4.22 -26.93 2.24
N SER A 186 -4.70 -25.76 1.80
CA SER A 186 -6.06 -25.57 1.30
C SER A 186 -6.07 -25.37 -0.22
N ASP A 187 -7.14 -25.81 -0.89
CA ASP A 187 -7.39 -25.45 -2.28
C ASP A 187 -7.53 -23.92 -2.43
N LEU A 188 -6.97 -23.37 -3.52
CA LEU A 188 -6.93 -21.93 -3.78
C LEU A 188 -8.33 -21.29 -3.76
N PHE A 189 -9.30 -21.89 -4.44
CA PHE A 189 -10.64 -21.31 -4.50
C PHE A 189 -11.41 -21.48 -3.19
N ALA A 190 -11.14 -22.58 -2.45
CA ALA A 190 -11.67 -22.74 -1.10
C ALA A 190 -11.11 -21.69 -0.12
N HIS A 191 -9.82 -21.37 -0.25
CA HIS A 191 -9.16 -20.30 0.51
C HIS A 191 -9.76 -18.93 0.21
N ILE A 192 -9.89 -18.56 -1.08
CA ILE A 192 -10.47 -17.28 -1.50
C ILE A 192 -11.93 -17.14 -1.01
N ARG A 193 -12.72 -18.23 -1.09
CA ARG A 193 -14.11 -18.23 -0.57
C ARG A 193 -14.17 -18.05 0.95
N HIS A 194 -13.21 -18.58 1.70
CA HIS A 194 -13.14 -18.31 3.14
C HIS A 194 -12.67 -16.89 3.42
N MET A 195 -11.71 -16.37 2.65
CA MET A 195 -11.25 -14.99 2.78
C MET A 195 -12.36 -13.99 2.44
N SER A 196 -13.27 -14.27 1.50
CA SER A 196 -14.38 -13.37 1.17
C SER A 196 -15.31 -13.10 2.35
N TRP A 197 -15.42 -14.03 3.31
CA TRP A 197 -16.23 -13.83 4.52
C TRP A 197 -15.67 -12.75 5.46
N VAL A 198 -14.38 -12.47 5.40
CA VAL A 198 -13.75 -11.43 6.22
C VAL A 198 -13.45 -10.19 5.38
N SER A 199 -12.87 -10.39 4.19
CA SER A 199 -12.47 -9.33 3.28
C SER A 199 -13.64 -8.64 2.59
N GLY A 200 -14.71 -9.36 2.27
CA GLY A 200 -15.91 -8.78 1.67
C GLY A 200 -16.60 -7.78 2.60
N PRO A 201 -16.95 -8.17 3.85
CA PRO A 201 -17.52 -7.25 4.82
C PRO A 201 -16.60 -6.07 5.15
N SER A 202 -15.29 -6.30 5.34
CA SER A 202 -14.35 -5.20 5.61
C SER A 202 -14.29 -4.21 4.45
N PHE A 203 -14.27 -4.70 3.20
CA PHE A 203 -14.25 -3.85 2.01
C PHE A 203 -15.54 -3.04 1.87
N LEU A 204 -16.69 -3.65 2.15
CA LEU A 204 -17.97 -2.95 2.15
C LEU A 204 -18.01 -1.84 3.22
N ILE A 205 -17.50 -2.12 4.42
CA ILE A 205 -17.37 -1.11 5.50
C ILE A 205 -16.46 0.04 5.04
N SER A 206 -15.31 -0.27 4.43
CA SER A 206 -14.42 0.75 3.86
C SER A 206 -15.10 1.59 2.78
N LEU A 207 -15.88 0.98 1.88
CA LEU A 207 -16.62 1.71 0.85
C LEU A 207 -17.65 2.66 1.44
N VAL A 208 -18.42 2.20 2.43
CA VAL A 208 -19.40 3.05 3.12
C VAL A 208 -18.70 4.20 3.85
N ALA A 209 -17.57 3.93 4.51
CA ALA A 209 -16.78 4.96 5.18
C ALA A 209 -16.23 5.99 4.19
N PHE A 210 -15.62 5.56 3.09
CA PHE A 210 -15.11 6.47 2.06
C PHE A 210 -16.23 7.26 1.39
N PHE A 211 -17.40 6.66 1.19
CA PHE A 211 -18.58 7.36 0.68
C PHE A 211 -19.08 8.42 1.68
N ALA A 212 -19.20 8.08 2.97
CA ALA A 212 -19.61 9.04 4.00
C ALA A 212 -18.61 10.21 4.12
N ILE A 213 -17.31 9.92 4.08
CA ILE A 213 -16.25 10.94 4.08
C ILE A 213 -16.32 11.80 2.82
N GLY A 214 -16.58 11.20 1.65
CA GLY A 214 -16.73 11.92 0.39
C GLY A 214 -17.91 12.90 0.42
N LEU A 215 -19.04 12.52 1.03
CA LEU A 215 -20.20 13.40 1.21
C LEU A 215 -19.92 14.58 2.15
N MET A 216 -18.96 14.43 3.08
CA MET A 216 -18.55 15.47 4.04
C MET A 216 -17.37 16.31 3.54
N ALA A 217 -16.78 15.98 2.38
CA ALA A 217 -15.68 16.75 1.83
C ALA A 217 -16.22 18.06 1.24
N ASP A 218 -15.95 19.17 1.93
CA ASP A 218 -16.25 20.51 1.43
C ASP A 218 -15.46 20.75 0.13
N LEU A 219 -16.20 21.07 -0.94
CA LEU A 219 -15.59 21.49 -2.19
C LEU A 219 -15.01 22.89 -2.01
N PRO A 220 -13.76 23.16 -2.41
CA PRO A 220 -13.23 24.51 -2.34
C PRO A 220 -14.06 25.44 -3.24
N GLU A 221 -14.69 26.46 -2.64
CA GLU A 221 -15.45 27.52 -3.34
C GLU A 221 -14.59 28.28 -4.38
N ASN A 222 -13.25 28.21 -4.27
CA ASN A 222 -12.28 28.92 -5.11
C ASN A 222 -11.70 28.10 -6.26
N LEU A 223 -12.38 27.04 -6.68
CA LEU A 223 -11.94 26.23 -7.81
C LEU A 223 -11.83 27.04 -9.12
N GLY A 224 -12.69 28.04 -9.31
CA GLY A 224 -12.61 28.96 -10.45
C GLY A 224 -11.37 29.86 -10.42
N GLU A 225 -10.86 30.22 -9.23
CA GLU A 225 -9.65 31.04 -9.06
C GLU A 225 -8.36 30.22 -9.20
N GLN A 226 -8.35 28.97 -8.74
CA GLN A 226 -7.19 28.08 -8.90
C GLN A 226 -6.94 27.75 -10.38
N ILE A 227 -8.00 27.60 -11.19
CA ILE A 227 -7.88 27.37 -12.65
C ILE A 227 -7.32 28.60 -13.38
N ALA A 228 -7.60 29.82 -12.92
CA ALA A 228 -7.07 31.05 -13.51
C ALA A 228 -5.55 31.22 -13.31
N ASN A 229 -4.98 30.57 -12.28
CA ASN A 229 -3.54 30.59 -12.00
C ASN A 229 -2.73 29.51 -12.78
N PHE A 230 -3.40 28.64 -13.55
CA PHE A 230 -2.76 27.68 -14.45
C PHE A 230 -2.68 28.19 -15.91
N GLN A 231 -3.06 29.44 -16.17
CA GLN A 231 -2.78 30.18 -17.43
C GLN A 231 -1.51 31.01 -17.29
#